data_AF-A0A1H0W6R8-F1
#
_entry.id   AF-A0A1H0W6R8-F1
#
_cell.length_a   1.000
_cell.length_b   1.000
_cell.length_c   1.000
_cell.angle_alpha   90.00
_cell.angle_beta   90.00
_cell.angle_gamma   90.00
#
_symmetry.space_group_name_H-M   'P 1'
#
loop_
_entity.id
_entity.type
_entity.pdbx_description
1 polymer ?
#
loop_
_entity_poly.entity_id
_entity_poly.type
_entity_poly.pdbx_seq_one_letter_code
_entity_poly.pdbx_strand_id
1 'polypeptide(L)'
;MLEFDGLSTFLDRPNDVGLYSSICERNLLLARKFYNDTILIRHQYYTGDFPIPEQQREYFDYFELITTALIFAYSSIEAFINNFIPDDYTYTKPNGTKVMDKNHIERYFSLTDKLKNIFTDIYRTPDPELETWWQTLTDLQELRDQTIHTKQHYSQTRYSKLLSREIFDTIQIYKIIISYYGKYILGKDKNLINDFPYNFGFDQVYPALMTDRTYKDIYNSLHNPSKPL
;
A
#
# COMPACT_ATOMS: atom_id res chain seq x y z
N MET A 1 6.36 0.48 22.79
CA MET A 1 5.57 -0.06 23.92
C MET A 1 4.11 0.13 23.54
N LEU A 2 3.37 -0.96 23.40
CA LEU A 2 1.92 -0.88 23.19
C LEU A 2 1.27 -1.15 24.55
N GLU A 3 0.38 -0.24 24.95
CA GLU A 3 -0.37 -0.34 26.20
C GLU A 3 -1.76 -0.90 25.90
N PHE A 4 -2.14 -1.96 26.60
CA PHE A 4 -3.49 -2.52 26.55
C PHE A 4 -3.86 -3.00 27.95
N ASP A 5 -5.04 -2.64 28.45
CA ASP A 5 -5.58 -3.06 29.74
C ASP A 5 -4.60 -2.96 30.93
N GLY A 6 -3.82 -1.88 30.99
CA GLY A 6 -2.84 -1.65 32.07
C GLY A 6 -1.59 -2.53 32.02
N LEU A 7 -1.43 -3.33 30.96
CA LEU A 7 -0.25 -4.14 30.68
C LEU A 7 0.57 -3.49 29.56
N SER A 8 1.82 -3.17 29.88
CA SER A 8 2.81 -2.73 28.90
C SER A 8 3.48 -3.96 28.30
N THR A 9 3.21 -4.24 27.02
CA THR A 9 3.90 -5.30 26.28
C THR A 9 4.95 -4.70 25.33
N PHE A 10 6.15 -5.28 25.33
CA PHE A 10 7.14 -5.05 24.29
C PHE A 10 6.76 -5.90 23.08
N LEU A 11 6.06 -5.28 22.14
CA LEU A 11 5.77 -5.84 20.82
C LEU A 11 6.43 -4.94 19.78
N ASP A 12 7.06 -5.55 18.79
CA ASP A 12 7.51 -4.82 17.61
C ASP A 12 6.29 -4.23 16.91
N ARG A 13 6.36 -2.95 16.52
CA ARG A 13 5.23 -2.30 15.87
C ARG A 13 4.95 -3.03 14.55
N PRO A 14 3.69 -3.39 14.26
CA PRO A 14 3.34 -3.93 12.96
C PRO A 14 3.73 -2.93 11.87
N ASN A 15 4.45 -3.39 10.86
CA ASN A 15 4.71 -2.58 9.67
C ASN A 15 3.41 -2.50 8.85
N ASP A 16 2.82 -1.31 8.75
CA ASP A 16 1.55 -1.09 8.04
C ASP A 16 1.59 -1.59 6.60
N VAL A 17 2.71 -1.43 5.89
CA VAL A 17 2.89 -1.96 4.52
C VAL A 17 2.77 -3.47 4.51
N GLY A 18 3.44 -4.15 5.46
CA GLY A 18 3.41 -5.60 5.60
C GLY A 18 2.03 -6.11 6.02
N LEU A 19 1.37 -5.43 6.95
CA LEU A 19 0.03 -5.76 7.42
C LEU A 19 -0.98 -5.67 6.27
N TYR A 20 -1.01 -4.54 5.56
CA TYR A 20 -1.92 -4.33 4.43
C TYR A 20 -1.63 -5.31 3.29
N SER A 21 -0.35 -5.54 2.98
CA SER A 21 0.05 -6.53 1.98
C SER A 21 -0.42 -7.93 2.34
N SER A 22 -0.29 -8.33 3.61
CA SER A 22 -0.71 -9.66 4.09
C SER A 22 -2.22 -9.85 3.97
N ILE A 23 -3.01 -8.82 4.32
CA ILE A 23 -4.46 -8.84 4.17
C ILE A 23 -4.84 -8.94 2.68
N CYS A 24 -4.20 -8.13 1.82
CA CYS A 24 -4.40 -8.17 0.37
C CYS A 24 -4.17 -9.58 -0.18
N GLU A 25 -3.00 -10.15 0.09
CA GLU A 25 -2.59 -11.45 -0.46
C GLU A 25 -3.49 -12.60 -0.02
N ARG A 26 -3.84 -12.65 1.27
CA ARG A 26 -4.73 -13.69 1.81
C ARG A 26 -6.08 -13.65 1.12
N ASN A 27 -6.68 -12.46 1.00
CA ASN A 27 -7.99 -12.32 0.39
C ASN A 27 -7.94 -12.54 -1.13
N LEU A 28 -6.90 -12.09 -1.81
CA LEU A 28 -6.73 -12.28 -3.24
C LEU A 28 -6.57 -13.77 -3.60
N LEU A 29 -5.82 -14.52 -2.79
CA LEU A 29 -5.66 -15.97 -2.95
C LEU A 29 -7.01 -16.69 -2.83
N LEU A 30 -7.78 -16.37 -1.78
CA LEU A 30 -9.11 -16.95 -1.55
C LEU A 30 -10.08 -16.57 -2.67
N ALA A 31 -10.10 -15.31 -3.10
CA ALA A 31 -10.92 -14.83 -4.20
C ALA A 31 -10.57 -15.55 -5.51
N ARG A 32 -9.27 -15.72 -5.81
CA ARG A 32 -8.80 -16.42 -7.02
C ARG A 32 -9.20 -17.89 -7.02
N LYS A 33 -9.08 -18.55 -5.86
CA LYS A 33 -9.53 -19.93 -5.69
C LYS A 33 -11.03 -20.04 -5.94
N PHE A 34 -11.84 -19.21 -5.28
CA PHE A 34 -13.29 -19.19 -5.48
C PHE A 34 -13.67 -18.92 -6.95
N TYR A 35 -13.01 -17.95 -7.59
CA TYR A 35 -13.25 -17.61 -8.99
C TYR A 35 -13.04 -18.80 -9.93
N ASN A 36 -11.91 -19.50 -9.75
CA ASN A 36 -11.57 -20.65 -10.59
C ASN A 36 -12.47 -21.86 -10.32
N ASP A 37 -12.68 -22.17 -9.04
CA ASP A 37 -13.38 -23.39 -8.62
C ASP A 37 -14.91 -23.26 -8.75
N THR A 38 -15.45 -22.04 -8.77
CA THR A 38 -16.90 -21.79 -8.72
C THR A 38 -17.37 -20.94 -9.89
N ILE A 39 -16.87 -19.70 -10.02
CA ILE A 39 -17.40 -18.73 -11.00
C ILE A 39 -17.14 -19.21 -12.43
N LEU A 40 -15.91 -19.57 -12.76
CA LEU A 40 -15.55 -20.02 -14.11
C LEU A 40 -16.31 -21.27 -14.53
N ILE A 41 -16.50 -22.23 -13.62
CA ILE A 41 -17.24 -23.46 -13.90
C ILE A 41 -18.70 -23.11 -14.21
N ARG A 42 -19.34 -22.27 -13.39
CA ARG A 42 -20.74 -21.85 -13.61
C ARG A 42 -20.94 -21.11 -14.92
N HIS A 43 -19.97 -20.28 -15.34
CA HIS A 43 -20.03 -19.53 -16.59
C HIS A 43 -19.97 -20.41 -17.86
N GLN A 44 -19.54 -21.67 -17.77
CA GLN A 44 -19.52 -22.59 -18.92
C GLN A 44 -20.91 -23.16 -19.26
N TYR A 45 -21.86 -23.13 -18.32
CA TYR A 45 -23.15 -23.83 -18.44
C TYR A 45 -24.37 -22.91 -18.48
N TYR A 46 -24.20 -21.60 -18.29
CA TYR A 46 -25.34 -20.70 -18.08
C TYR A 46 -25.78 -19.96 -19.36
N THR A 47 -26.98 -20.29 -19.82
CA THR A 47 -27.81 -19.41 -20.66
C THR A 47 -28.78 -18.65 -19.76
N GLY A 48 -28.41 -17.43 -19.35
CA GLY A 48 -29.34 -16.35 -19.00
C GLY A 48 -30.26 -16.43 -17.77
N ASP A 49 -30.38 -17.55 -17.05
CA ASP A 49 -31.25 -17.59 -15.86
C ASP A 49 -30.67 -16.79 -14.66
N PHE A 50 -31.53 -16.41 -13.72
CA PHE A 50 -31.07 -15.79 -12.48
C PHE A 50 -30.42 -16.87 -11.58
N PRO A 51 -29.25 -16.63 -10.97
CA PRO A 51 -28.67 -17.60 -10.02
C PRO A 51 -29.63 -17.84 -8.86
N ILE A 52 -29.71 -19.09 -8.37
CA ILE A 52 -30.51 -19.39 -7.17
C ILE A 52 -29.98 -18.63 -5.95
N PRO A 53 -30.79 -18.38 -4.90
CA PRO A 53 -30.39 -17.56 -3.75
C PRO A 53 -29.07 -17.99 -3.09
N GLU A 54 -28.81 -19.30 -3.01
CA GLU A 54 -27.57 -19.85 -2.45
C GLU A 54 -26.36 -19.44 -3.30
N GLN A 55 -26.47 -19.52 -4.63
CA GLN A 55 -25.40 -19.10 -5.53
C GLN A 55 -25.15 -17.59 -5.41
N GLN A 56 -26.20 -16.78 -5.30
CA GLN A 56 -26.06 -15.32 -5.10
C GLN A 56 -25.27 -15.00 -3.83
N ARG A 57 -25.53 -15.72 -2.74
CA ARG A 57 -24.78 -15.57 -1.49
C ARG A 57 -23.29 -15.81 -1.70
N GLU A 58 -22.94 -16.86 -2.42
CA GLU A 58 -21.52 -17.16 -2.68
C GLU A 58 -20.85 -16.09 -3.57
N TYR A 59 -21.59 -15.45 -4.49
CA TYR A 59 -21.07 -14.29 -5.22
C TYR A 59 -20.80 -13.10 -4.29
N PHE A 60 -21.63 -12.88 -3.26
CA PHE A 60 -21.35 -11.87 -2.24
C PHE A 60 -20.08 -12.20 -1.45
N ASP A 61 -19.88 -13.46 -1.05
CA ASP A 61 -18.66 -13.89 -0.38
C ASP A 61 -17.41 -13.60 -1.25
N TYR A 62 -17.49 -13.85 -2.57
CA TYR A 62 -16.45 -13.47 -3.51
C TYR A 62 -16.21 -11.95 -3.54
N PHE A 63 -17.28 -11.16 -3.63
CA PHE A 63 -17.16 -9.70 -3.66
C PHE A 63 -16.52 -9.14 -2.39
N GLU A 64 -16.82 -9.70 -1.22
CA GLU A 64 -16.15 -9.34 0.03
C GLU A 64 -14.64 -9.59 -0.02
N LEU A 65 -14.23 -10.77 -0.51
CA LEU A 65 -12.81 -11.13 -0.64
C LEU A 65 -12.09 -10.19 -1.62
N ILE A 66 -12.62 -10.01 -2.83
CA ILE A 66 -11.93 -9.25 -3.88
C ILE A 66 -11.90 -7.75 -3.58
N THR A 67 -12.95 -7.20 -2.97
CA THR A 67 -12.98 -5.78 -2.56
C THR A 67 -12.04 -5.53 -1.38
N THR A 68 -11.93 -6.48 -0.44
CA THR A 68 -10.93 -6.41 0.64
C THR A 68 -9.52 -6.40 0.05
N ALA A 69 -9.22 -7.31 -0.88
CA ALA A 69 -7.92 -7.33 -1.55
C ALA A 69 -7.61 -6.02 -2.28
N LEU A 70 -8.59 -5.49 -3.02
CA LEU A 70 -8.49 -4.22 -3.75
C LEU A 70 -8.13 -3.04 -2.83
N ILE A 71 -8.85 -2.89 -1.72
CA ILE A 71 -8.63 -1.78 -0.78
C ILE A 71 -7.24 -1.88 -0.17
N PHE A 72 -6.86 -3.05 0.32
CA PHE A 72 -5.59 -3.24 1.00
C PHE A 72 -4.37 -3.22 0.06
N ALA A 73 -4.53 -3.54 -1.22
CA ALA A 73 -3.48 -3.32 -2.22
C ALA A 73 -3.16 -1.82 -2.35
N TYR A 74 -4.18 -0.98 -2.51
CA TYR A 74 -3.99 0.48 -2.60
C TYR A 74 -3.41 1.04 -1.29
N SER A 75 -3.95 0.63 -0.14
CA SER A 75 -3.46 1.05 1.18
C SER A 75 -2.00 0.66 1.41
N SER A 76 -1.55 -0.48 0.88
CA SER A 76 -0.14 -0.89 0.97
C SER A 76 0.80 0.09 0.26
N ILE A 77 0.41 0.59 -0.91
CA ILE A 77 1.20 1.59 -1.65
C ILE A 77 1.22 2.91 -0.89
N GLU A 78 0.07 3.33 -0.37
CA GLU A 78 -0.07 4.60 0.37
C GLU A 78 0.75 4.60 1.67
N ALA A 79 0.67 3.51 2.45
CA ALA A 79 1.49 3.34 3.65
C ALA A 79 2.99 3.33 3.31
N PHE A 80 3.37 2.64 2.23
CA PHE A 80 4.75 2.58 1.78
C PHE A 80 5.28 3.98 1.46
N ILE A 81 4.53 4.76 0.70
CA ILE A 81 4.92 6.11 0.32
C ILE A 81 5.07 7.00 1.54
N ASN A 82 4.08 7.01 2.43
CA ASN A 82 4.12 7.88 3.61
C ASN A 82 5.31 7.54 4.53
N ASN A 83 5.66 6.26 4.69
CA ASN A 83 6.82 5.83 5.48
C ASN A 83 8.15 6.36 4.92
N PHE A 84 8.26 6.51 3.61
CA PHE A 84 9.49 6.90 2.93
C PHE A 84 9.52 8.39 2.53
N ILE A 85 8.59 9.22 3.02
CA ILE A 85 8.74 10.68 2.97
C ILE A 85 9.56 11.12 4.21
N PRO A 86 10.73 11.75 4.05
CA PRO A 86 11.50 12.27 5.19
C PRO A 86 10.74 13.33 5.98
N ASP A 87 10.90 13.36 7.30
CA ASP A 87 10.18 14.30 8.18
C ASP A 87 10.55 15.77 7.92
N ASP A 88 11.78 16.02 7.45
CA ASP A 88 12.30 17.34 7.09
C ASP A 88 12.00 17.74 5.63
N TYR A 89 11.36 16.86 4.85
CA TYR A 89 11.02 17.15 3.47
C TYR A 89 9.92 18.22 3.37
N THR A 90 10.16 19.21 2.51
CA THR A 90 9.17 20.21 2.15
C THR A 90 9.01 20.29 0.65
N TYR A 91 7.77 20.38 0.19
CA TYR A 91 7.43 20.58 -1.21
C TYR A 91 6.96 22.00 -1.47
N THR A 92 7.49 22.63 -2.52
CA THR A 92 7.03 23.93 -3.00
C THR A 92 6.44 23.76 -4.39
N LYS A 93 5.19 24.19 -4.57
CA LYS A 93 4.54 24.16 -5.89
C LYS A 93 5.34 24.97 -6.94
N PRO A 94 5.26 24.64 -8.24
CA PRO A 94 6.00 25.35 -9.29
C PRO A 94 5.74 26.86 -9.35
N ASN A 95 4.58 27.31 -8.86
CA ASN A 95 4.20 28.73 -8.76
C ASN A 95 4.69 29.43 -7.48
N GLY A 96 5.54 28.77 -6.68
CA GLY A 96 6.24 29.33 -5.52
C GLY A 96 5.37 29.69 -4.31
N THR A 97 4.06 29.42 -4.35
CA THR A 97 3.11 30.11 -3.47
C THR A 97 2.87 29.43 -2.12
N LYS A 98 3.26 28.16 -1.95
CA LYS A 98 3.03 27.42 -0.71
C LYS A 98 4.07 26.33 -0.49
N VAL A 99 4.75 26.39 0.65
CA VAL A 99 5.59 25.32 1.19
C VAL A 99 4.70 24.35 1.98
N MET A 100 4.84 23.07 1.72
CA MET A 100 4.02 22.00 2.29
C MET A 100 4.95 21.00 3.00
N ASP A 101 4.70 20.78 4.28
CA ASP A 101 5.43 19.80 5.09
C ASP A 101 4.92 18.37 4.84
N LYS A 102 5.61 17.39 5.41
CA LYS A 102 5.22 15.97 5.34
C LYS A 102 3.76 15.74 5.73
N ASN A 103 3.29 16.33 6.84
CA ASN A 103 1.91 16.15 7.31
C ASN A 103 0.88 16.64 6.27
N HIS A 104 1.14 17.78 5.65
CA HIS A 104 0.29 18.32 4.59
C HIS A 104 0.31 17.43 3.34
N ILE A 105 1.49 16.94 2.95
CA ILE A 105 1.64 16.03 1.82
C ILE A 105 0.87 14.73 2.06
N GLU A 106 1.06 14.09 3.21
CA GLU A 106 0.41 12.84 3.57
C GLU A 106 -1.11 12.93 3.53
N ARG A 107 -1.69 14.05 3.99
CA ARG A 107 -3.14 14.22 4.13
C ARG A 107 -3.85 14.71 2.88
N TYR A 108 -3.21 15.56 2.07
CA TYR A 108 -3.91 16.30 1.01
C TYR A 108 -3.45 15.93 -0.40
N PHE A 109 -2.32 15.26 -0.57
CA PHE A 109 -1.87 14.85 -1.89
C PHE A 109 -2.49 13.50 -2.25
N SER A 110 -2.92 13.37 -3.50
CA SER A 110 -3.31 12.08 -4.04
C SER A 110 -2.11 11.15 -4.11
N LEU A 111 -2.34 9.84 -4.13
CA LEU A 111 -1.28 8.84 -4.28
C LEU A 111 -0.46 9.07 -5.55
N THR A 112 -1.13 9.35 -6.67
CA THR A 112 -0.49 9.63 -7.96
C THR A 112 0.34 10.91 -7.91
N ASP A 113 -0.13 11.97 -7.23
CA ASP A 113 0.66 13.18 -7.04
C ASP A 113 1.91 12.94 -6.19
N LYS A 114 1.78 12.12 -5.13
CA LYS A 114 2.92 11.72 -4.29
C LYS A 114 3.96 10.96 -5.13
N LEU A 115 3.53 10.01 -5.95
CA LEU A 115 4.41 9.23 -6.81
C LEU A 115 5.11 10.09 -7.88
N LYS A 116 4.33 10.89 -8.60
CA LYS A 116 4.79 11.69 -9.73
C LYS A 116 5.68 12.85 -9.32
N ASN A 117 5.30 13.57 -8.27
CA ASN A 117 5.96 14.82 -7.90
C ASN A 117 6.91 14.63 -6.72
N ILE A 118 6.44 14.00 -5.65
CA ILE A 118 7.17 13.92 -4.38
C ILE A 118 8.28 12.87 -4.45
N PHE A 119 7.95 11.64 -4.84
CA PHE A 119 8.92 10.54 -4.94
C PHE A 119 9.95 10.77 -6.04
N THR A 120 9.54 11.29 -7.19
CA THR A 120 10.45 11.73 -8.26
C THR A 120 11.44 12.77 -7.76
N ASP A 121 11.01 13.74 -6.94
CA ASP A 121 11.92 14.75 -6.39
C ASP A 121 12.86 14.17 -5.32
N ILE A 122 12.33 13.43 -4.36
CA ILE A 122 13.11 12.85 -3.25
C ILE A 122 14.13 11.84 -3.77
N TYR A 123 13.70 10.91 -4.62
CA TYR A 123 14.48 9.73 -5.03
C TYR A 123 15.03 9.80 -6.44
N ARG A 124 14.78 10.90 -7.18
CA ARG A 124 15.26 11.12 -8.55
C ARG A 124 14.89 9.96 -9.48
N THR A 125 13.67 9.42 -9.32
CA THR A 125 13.16 8.36 -10.19
C THR A 125 12.86 8.92 -11.58
N PRO A 126 12.81 8.08 -12.62
CA PRO A 126 12.16 8.43 -13.88
C PRO A 126 10.71 8.88 -13.66
N ASP A 127 10.14 9.52 -14.68
CA ASP A 127 8.72 9.88 -14.68
C ASP A 127 7.87 8.59 -14.64
N PRO A 128 7.11 8.36 -13.54
CA PRO A 128 6.34 7.14 -13.42
C PRO A 128 5.19 7.06 -14.41
N GLU A 129 4.75 8.17 -15.01
CA GLU A 129 3.71 8.14 -16.06
C GLU A 129 4.15 7.41 -17.32
N LEU A 130 5.47 7.27 -17.52
CA LEU A 130 6.05 6.54 -18.64
C LEU A 130 6.24 5.04 -18.34
N GLU A 131 5.99 4.62 -17.10
CA GLU A 131 6.14 3.22 -16.70
C GLU A 131 4.91 2.39 -17.11
N THR A 132 5.16 1.13 -17.47
CA THR A 132 4.10 0.23 -17.98
C THR A 132 3.00 -0.08 -16.96
N TRP A 133 3.30 0.06 -15.67
CA TRP A 133 2.36 -0.19 -14.57
C TRP A 133 1.48 1.01 -14.22
N TRP A 134 1.73 2.20 -14.79
CA TRP A 134 1.04 3.43 -14.39
C TRP A 134 -0.46 3.43 -14.69
N GLN A 135 -0.85 2.94 -15.87
CA GLN A 135 -2.26 2.84 -16.22
C GLN A 135 -2.99 1.88 -15.28
N THR A 136 -2.37 0.74 -14.94
CA THR A 136 -2.94 -0.24 -14.02
C THR A 136 -3.08 0.31 -12.59
N LEU A 137 -2.15 1.17 -12.14
CA LEU A 137 -2.31 1.92 -10.88
C LEU A 137 -3.53 2.84 -10.93
N THR A 138 -3.72 3.55 -12.05
CA THR A 138 -4.85 4.46 -12.22
C THR A 138 -6.17 3.68 -12.20
N ASP A 139 -6.22 2.51 -12.85
CA ASP A 139 -7.37 1.62 -12.84
C ASP A 139 -7.66 1.06 -11.44
N LEU A 140 -6.62 0.68 -10.70
CA LEU A 140 -6.71 0.25 -9.30
C LEU A 140 -7.33 1.35 -8.42
N GLN A 141 -6.85 2.59 -8.57
CA GLN A 141 -7.37 3.75 -7.84
C GLN A 141 -8.84 4.00 -8.16
N GLU A 142 -9.20 4.05 -9.45
CA GLU A 142 -10.57 4.31 -9.89
C GLU A 142 -11.53 3.26 -9.32
N LEU A 143 -11.15 1.98 -9.40
CA LEU A 143 -12.00 0.89 -8.92
C LEU A 143 -12.13 0.90 -7.39
N ARG A 144 -11.05 1.21 -6.67
CA ARG A 144 -11.07 1.37 -5.21
C ARG A 144 -11.98 2.54 -4.81
N ASP A 145 -11.88 3.68 -5.46
CA ASP A 145 -12.73 4.85 -5.18
C ASP A 145 -14.21 4.56 -5.47
N GLN A 146 -14.52 3.84 -6.56
CA GLN A 146 -15.89 3.39 -6.84
C GLN A 146 -16.42 2.38 -5.82
N THR A 147 -15.54 1.65 -5.14
CA THR A 147 -15.86 0.66 -4.11
C THR A 147 -16.11 1.30 -2.75
N ILE A 148 -15.31 2.30 -2.37
CA ILE A 148 -15.44 3.01 -1.08
C ILE A 148 -16.49 4.13 -1.16
N HIS A 149 -16.47 4.92 -2.23
CA HIS A 149 -17.41 6.02 -2.47
C HIS A 149 -18.53 5.56 -3.40
N THR A 150 -19.28 4.56 -2.95
CA THR A 150 -20.29 3.87 -3.77
C THR A 150 -21.31 4.83 -4.34
N LYS A 151 -21.38 4.90 -5.68
CA LYS A 151 -22.47 5.57 -6.41
C LYS A 151 -23.27 4.53 -7.19
N GLN A 152 -24.60 4.63 -7.16
CA GLN A 152 -25.51 3.61 -7.70
C GLN A 152 -25.34 3.44 -9.22
N HIS A 153 -25.12 4.52 -9.97
CA HIS A 153 -24.98 4.46 -11.43
C HIS A 153 -23.71 3.78 -11.94
N TYR A 154 -22.73 3.53 -11.07
CA TYR A 154 -21.52 2.76 -11.39
C TYR A 154 -21.60 1.29 -10.94
N SER A 155 -22.68 0.85 -10.29
CA SER A 155 -22.74 -0.48 -9.65
C SER A 155 -22.49 -1.62 -10.64
N GLN A 156 -23.17 -1.61 -11.78
CA GLN A 156 -23.03 -2.66 -12.80
C GLN A 156 -21.60 -2.72 -13.33
N THR A 157 -21.04 -1.58 -13.75
CA THR A 157 -19.67 -1.50 -14.26
C THR A 157 -18.65 -1.96 -13.21
N ARG A 158 -18.80 -1.52 -11.96
CA ARG A 158 -17.91 -1.90 -10.86
C ARG A 158 -17.91 -3.40 -10.62
N TYR A 159 -19.09 -4.01 -10.44
CA TYR A 159 -19.18 -5.45 -10.18
C TYR A 159 -18.74 -6.29 -11.38
N SER A 160 -18.98 -5.82 -12.61
CA SER A 160 -18.42 -6.45 -13.82
C SER A 160 -16.88 -6.40 -13.84
N LYS A 161 -16.26 -5.26 -13.48
CA LYS A 161 -14.80 -5.16 -13.35
C LYS A 161 -14.27 -6.11 -12.26
N LEU A 162 -14.95 -6.21 -11.11
CA LEU A 162 -14.55 -7.12 -10.02
C LEU A 162 -14.67 -8.62 -10.38
N LEU A 163 -15.49 -8.96 -11.39
CA LEU A 163 -15.63 -10.32 -11.94
C LEU A 163 -14.74 -10.58 -13.16
N SER A 164 -14.00 -9.59 -13.64
CA SER A 164 -13.11 -9.77 -14.79
C SER A 164 -11.89 -10.61 -14.39
N ARG A 165 -11.18 -11.21 -15.35
CA ARG A 165 -9.96 -11.97 -15.04
C ARG A 165 -8.79 -11.05 -14.71
N GLU A 166 -8.79 -9.87 -15.32
CA GLU A 166 -7.77 -8.84 -15.22
C GLU A 166 -7.72 -8.25 -13.80
N ILE A 167 -8.81 -8.32 -13.02
CA ILE A 167 -8.87 -7.78 -11.65
C ILE A 167 -7.71 -8.28 -10.77
N PHE A 168 -7.30 -9.54 -10.94
CA PHE A 168 -6.23 -10.08 -10.14
C PHE A 168 -4.88 -9.44 -10.45
N ASP A 169 -4.62 -9.14 -11.72
CA ASP A 169 -3.39 -8.48 -12.16
C ASP A 169 -3.44 -6.99 -11.78
N THR A 170 -4.62 -6.35 -11.90
CA THR A 170 -4.86 -5.00 -11.40
C THR A 170 -4.54 -4.88 -9.92
N ILE A 171 -5.00 -5.82 -9.10
CA ILE A 171 -4.71 -5.81 -7.66
C ILE A 171 -3.22 -6.07 -7.41
N GLN A 172 -2.60 -7.05 -8.09
CA GLN A 172 -1.19 -7.41 -7.87
C GLN A 172 -0.17 -6.32 -8.24
N ILE A 173 -0.57 -5.29 -8.99
CA ILE A 173 0.30 -4.18 -9.41
C ILE A 173 1.01 -3.50 -8.23
N TYR A 174 0.40 -3.51 -7.04
CA TYR A 174 0.97 -2.88 -5.84
C TYR A 174 2.37 -3.41 -5.52
N LYS A 175 2.62 -4.71 -5.74
CA LYS A 175 3.95 -5.32 -5.54
C LYS A 175 4.98 -4.78 -6.52
N ILE A 176 4.59 -4.58 -7.78
CA ILE A 176 5.46 -4.04 -8.81
C ILE A 176 5.87 -2.62 -8.45
N ILE A 177 4.92 -1.80 -8.00
CA ILE A 177 5.14 -0.41 -7.61
C ILE A 177 6.05 -0.31 -6.39
N ILE A 178 5.76 -1.06 -5.32
CA ILE A 178 6.61 -1.09 -4.12
C ILE A 178 8.03 -1.58 -4.48
N SER A 179 8.14 -2.63 -5.30
CA SER A 179 9.44 -3.14 -5.76
C SER A 179 10.20 -2.13 -6.62
N TYR A 180 9.51 -1.38 -7.48
CA TYR A 180 10.08 -0.36 -8.35
C TYR A 180 10.72 0.74 -7.50
N TYR A 181 9.94 1.39 -6.64
CA TYR A 181 10.44 2.48 -5.81
C TYR A 181 11.43 2.01 -4.76
N GLY A 182 11.29 0.78 -4.26
CA GLY A 182 12.24 0.17 -3.36
C GLY A 182 13.67 0.16 -3.88
N LYS A 183 13.87 -0.12 -5.17
CA LYS A 183 15.21 -0.10 -5.79
C LYS A 183 15.85 1.28 -5.71
N TYR A 184 15.08 2.35 -5.90
CA TYR A 184 15.60 3.73 -5.84
C TYR A 184 15.88 4.17 -4.40
N ILE A 185 15.01 3.80 -3.46
CA ILE A 185 15.21 4.07 -2.03
C ILE A 185 16.51 3.43 -1.54
N LEU A 186 16.69 2.13 -1.84
CA LEU A 186 17.91 1.38 -1.49
C LEU A 186 19.17 1.93 -2.17
N GLY A 187 19.03 2.46 -3.38
CA GLY A 187 20.13 3.13 -4.09
C GLY A 187 20.57 4.43 -3.43
N LYS A 188 19.63 5.16 -2.80
CA LYS A 188 19.88 6.44 -2.13
C LYS A 188 20.45 6.26 -0.72
N ASP A 189 19.87 5.35 0.07
CA ASP A 189 20.34 5.02 1.42
C ASP A 189 20.16 3.53 1.71
N LYS A 190 21.30 2.85 1.92
CA LYS A 190 21.34 1.41 2.22
C LYS A 190 20.90 1.09 3.64
N ASN A 191 20.90 2.05 4.56
CA ASN A 191 20.45 1.83 5.94
C ASN A 191 18.92 1.71 6.05
N LEU A 192 18.20 2.24 5.05
CA LEU A 192 16.74 2.07 4.91
C LEU A 192 16.32 0.61 4.61
N ILE A 193 17.27 -0.32 4.42
CA ILE A 193 17.01 -1.76 4.32
C ILE A 193 16.27 -2.28 5.56
N ASN A 194 16.61 -1.79 6.75
CA ASN A 194 15.96 -2.22 7.99
C ASN A 194 14.50 -1.75 8.08
N ASP A 195 14.14 -0.71 7.33
CA ASP A 195 12.78 -0.19 7.19
C ASP A 195 12.07 -0.77 5.95
N PHE A 196 12.80 -1.54 5.12
CA PHE A 196 12.31 -2.02 3.84
C PHE A 196 11.48 -3.30 4.00
N PRO A 197 10.21 -3.31 3.57
CA PRO A 197 9.25 -4.39 3.91
C PRO A 197 9.45 -5.71 3.16
N TYR A 198 10.50 -5.87 2.33
CA TYR A 198 10.68 -7.07 1.50
C TYR A 198 11.34 -8.24 2.24
N ASN A 199 10.60 -8.74 3.23
CA ASN A 199 10.41 -10.15 3.58
C ASN A 199 9.30 -10.33 4.65
N PHE A 200 8.27 -9.46 4.68
CA PHE A 200 7.24 -9.44 5.75
C PHE A 200 7.86 -9.42 7.17
N GLY A 201 8.75 -8.46 7.41
CA GLY A 201 9.40 -8.28 8.72
C GLY A 201 8.61 -7.34 9.65
N PHE A 202 8.83 -7.53 10.95
CA PHE A 202 8.49 -6.58 12.01
C PHE A 202 9.45 -5.38 11.96
N ASP A 203 9.03 -4.21 12.46
CA ASP A 203 9.97 -3.14 12.83
C ASP A 203 10.94 -3.76 13.84
N GLN A 204 12.14 -4.19 13.42
CA GLN A 204 13.16 -4.67 14.35
C GLN A 204 13.67 -3.47 15.13
N VAL A 205 12.95 -3.09 16.18
CA VAL A 205 13.61 -2.51 17.35
C VAL A 205 14.42 -3.66 17.91
N TYR A 206 15.65 -3.85 17.42
CA TYR A 206 16.61 -4.63 18.19
C TYR A 206 16.62 -3.97 19.57
N PRO A 207 16.24 -4.68 20.66
CA PRO A 207 16.79 -4.32 21.94
C PRO A 207 18.27 -4.69 21.83
N ALA A 208 19.04 -3.85 21.13
CA ALA A 208 20.47 -3.86 21.25
C ALA A 208 20.70 -3.67 22.74
N LEU A 209 21.45 -4.58 23.36
CA LEU A 209 22.02 -4.32 24.67
C LEU A 209 22.73 -2.98 24.55
N MET A 210 22.07 -1.95 25.08
CA MET A 210 22.44 -0.57 24.85
C MET A 210 23.70 -0.37 25.68
N THR A 211 24.85 -0.41 25.02
CA THR A 211 26.10 -0.05 25.68
C THR A 211 26.11 1.46 25.87
N ASP A 212 26.80 1.96 26.88
CA ASP A 212 26.94 3.41 27.12
C ASP A 212 27.44 4.16 25.89
N ARG A 213 28.19 3.47 25.03
CA ARG A 213 28.68 4.01 23.75
C ARG A 213 27.55 4.21 22.76
N THR A 214 26.75 3.16 22.49
CA THR A 214 25.61 3.25 21.57
C THR A 214 24.55 4.24 22.04
N TYR A 215 24.33 4.36 23.36
CA TYR A 215 23.45 5.39 23.91
C TYR A 215 23.95 6.81 23.62
N LYS A 216 25.25 7.08 23.83
CA LYS A 216 25.83 8.40 23.59
C LYS A 216 25.83 8.79 22.11
N ASP A 217 26.02 7.82 21.23
CA ASP A 217 26.01 8.04 19.78
C ASP A 217 24.60 8.42 19.30
N ILE A 218 23.56 7.71 19.78
CA ILE A 218 22.14 8.02 19.48
C ILE A 218 21.72 9.35 20.12
N TYR A 219 22.11 9.61 21.37
CA TYR A 219 21.81 10.88 22.04
C TYR A 219 22.44 12.07 21.30
N ASN A 220 23.69 11.94 20.84
CA ASN A 220 24.36 12.99 20.09
C ASN A 220 23.77 13.19 18.69
N SER A 221 23.34 12.12 17.99
CA SER A 221 22.69 12.28 16.69
C SER A 221 21.35 13.00 16.79
N LEU A 222 20.59 12.75 17.87
CA LEU A 222 19.31 13.38 18.13
C LEU A 222 19.43 14.81 18.67
N HIS A 223 20.51 15.18 19.37
CA HIS A 223 20.60 16.47 20.08
C HIS A 223 21.73 17.39 19.58
N ASN A 224 22.69 16.87 18.81
CA ASN A 224 23.78 17.64 18.18
C ASN A 224 24.06 17.18 16.73
N PRO A 225 23.06 17.27 15.83
CA PRO A 225 23.16 16.74 14.46
C PRO A 225 24.26 17.40 13.60
N SER A 226 24.82 18.55 14.01
CA SER A 226 25.85 19.27 13.27
C SER A 226 27.30 18.88 13.62
N LYS A 227 27.53 18.02 14.63
CA LYS A 227 28.86 17.48 14.98
C LYS A 227 28.76 16.05 15.54
N PRO A 228 28.59 15.03 14.69
CA PRO A 228 28.62 13.64 15.15
C PRO A 228 30.03 13.22 15.60
N LEU A 229 30.08 12.31 16.59
CA LEU A 229 31.31 11.66 17.09
C LEU A 229 31.80 10.55 16.14
#